data_AF-A0A940R421-F1
#
_entry.id   AF-A0A940R421-F1
#
_cell.length_a   1.000
_cell.length_b   1.000
_cell.length_c   1.000
_cell.angle_alpha   90.00
_cell.angle_beta   90.00
_cell.angle_gamma   90.00
#
_symmetry.space_group_name_H-M   'P 1'
#
loop_
_entity.id
_entity.type
_entity.pdbx_description
1 polymer ?
#
loop_
_entity_poly.entity_id
_entity_poly.type
_entity_poly.pdbx_seq_one_letter_code
_entity_poly.pdbx_strand_id
1 'polypeptide(L)' 'MKLLILYCIASLASMCSFAQQISVSFTNASFREAVRQIEKQSSYTFVYTSEQEQKIPAITIQKDSINVSDLLK' A
#
# COMPACT_ATOMS: atom_id res chain seq x y z
N MET A 1 -20.27 31.69 -14.93
CA MET A 1 -18.98 31.17 -15.42
C MET A 1 -17.96 30.90 -14.30
N LYS A 2 -17.83 31.74 -13.26
CA LYS A 2 -16.93 31.47 -12.12
C LYS A 2 -17.24 30.17 -11.34
N LEU A 3 -18.52 29.80 -11.20
CA LEU A 3 -18.93 28.56 -10.49
C LEU A 3 -18.54 27.27 -11.21
N LEU A 4 -18.47 27.28 -12.54
CA LEU A 4 -18.09 26.12 -13.36
C LEU A 4 -16.60 25.77 -13.19
N ILE A 5 -15.76 26.80 -13.09
CA ILE A 5 -14.32 26.64 -12.88
C ILE A 5 -14.03 26.02 -11.50
N LEU A 6 -14.79 26.43 -10.47
CA LEU A 6 -14.62 25.90 -9.11
C LEU A 6 -15.00 24.41 -9.02
N TYR A 7 -16.00 23.97 -9.78
CA TYR A 7 -16.42 22.57 -9.84
C TYR A 7 -15.38 21.67 -10.51
N CYS A 8 -14.74 22.14 -11.58
CA CYS A 8 -13.68 21.37 -12.25
C CYS A 8 -12.47 21.13 -11.33
N ILE A 9 -12.06 22.13 -10.53
CA ILE A 9 -10.89 22.00 -9.63
C ILE A 9 -11.16 20.97 -8.52
N ALA A 10 -12.39 20.86 -8.02
CA ALA A 10 -12.75 19.86 -7.02
C ALA A 10 -12.69 18.43 -7.55
N SER A 11 -13.03 18.21 -8.83
CA SER A 11 -12.97 16.87 -9.44
C SER A 11 -11.54 16.34 -9.69
N LEU A 12 -10.55 17.23 -9.80
CA LEU A 12 -9.15 16.82 -10.01
C LEU A 12 -8.50 16.26 -8.74
N ALA A 13 -8.99 16.61 -7.55
CA ALA A 13 -8.40 16.16 -6.28
C ALA A 13 -8.68 14.67 -5.98
N SER A 14 -9.61 14.03 -6.69
CA SER A 14 -10.05 12.66 -6.42
C SER A 14 -9.27 11.57 -7.19
N MET A 15 -8.27 11.92 -8.01
CA MET A 15 -7.57 10.95 -8.88
C MET A 15 -6.21 10.43 -8.35
N CYS A 16 -5.73 10.85 -7.17
CA CYS A 16 -4.35 10.56 -6.72
C CYS A 16 -4.20 9.43 -5.67
N SER A 17 -5.16 8.52 -5.50
CA SER A 17 -5.12 7.54 -4.39
C SER A 17 -4.32 6.25 -4.65
N PHE A 18 -3.89 5.95 -5.89
CA PHE A 18 -3.23 4.67 -6.23
C PHE A 18 -1.71 4.76 -6.42
N ALA A 19 -1.11 5.95 -6.25
CA ALA A 19 0.32 6.20 -6.43
C ALA A 19 1.09 6.32 -5.10
N GLN A 20 0.66 5.64 -4.04
CA GLN A 20 1.37 5.68 -2.75
C GLN A 20 2.72 4.98 -2.88
N GLN A 21 3.79 5.78 -2.79
CA GLN A 21 5.15 5.30 -2.65
C GLN A 21 5.39 4.94 -1.18
N ILE A 22 5.80 3.70 -0.93
CA ILE A 22 6.16 3.21 0.39
C ILE A 22 7.61 2.75 0.41
N SER A 23 8.24 2.82 1.58
CA SER A 23 9.55 2.22 1.80
C SER A 23 9.41 1.06 2.78
N VAL A 24 9.91 -0.10 2.39
CA VAL A 24 9.83 -1.35 3.15
C VAL A 24 11.21 -1.95 3.32
N SER A 25 11.55 -2.24 4.58
CA SER A 25 12.76 -2.96 4.94
C SER A 25 12.40 -4.01 5.98
N PHE A 26 12.29 -5.25 5.52
CA PHE A 26 12.00 -6.44 6.32
C PHE A 26 13.19 -7.38 6.21
N THR A 27 13.62 -7.88 7.36
CA THR A 27 14.64 -8.93 7.43
C THR A 27 14.09 -10.01 8.33
N ASN A 28 13.83 -11.19 7.77
CA ASN A 28 13.28 -12.34 8.51
C ASN A 28 12.00 -12.00 9.30
N ALA A 29 11.12 -11.16 8.73
CA ALA A 29 9.88 -10.74 9.38
C ALA A 29 8.76 -11.76 9.14
N SER A 30 7.82 -11.88 10.09
CA SER A 30 6.61 -12.67 9.84
C SER A 30 5.73 -12.00 8.77
N PHE A 31 4.93 -12.80 8.06
CA PHE A 31 3.96 -12.27 7.08
C PHE A 31 3.06 -11.17 7.68
N ARG A 32 2.57 -11.41 8.90
CA ARG A 32 1.75 -10.46 9.64
C ARG A 32 2.45 -9.13 9.89
N GLU A 33 3.72 -9.15 10.29
CA GLU A 33 4.49 -7.94 10.53
C GLU A 33 4.73 -7.16 9.24
N ALA A 34 5.11 -7.86 8.16
CA ALA A 34 5.34 -7.28 6.85
C ALA A 34 4.06 -6.59 6.32
N VAL A 35 2.93 -7.30 6.35
CA VAL A 35 1.63 -6.77 5.95
C VAL A 35 1.23 -5.55 6.79
N ARG A 36 1.35 -5.64 8.12
CA ARG A 36 0.99 -4.53 9.02
C ARG A 36 1.83 -3.28 8.76
N GLN A 37 3.10 -3.44 8.38
CA GLN A 37 3.97 -2.32 8.02
C GLN A 37 3.55 -1.68 6.70
N ILE A 38 3.11 -2.48 5.71
CA ILE A 38 2.57 -1.98 4.44
C ILE A 38 1.25 -1.24 4.65
N GLU A 39 0.34 -1.77 5.49
CA GLU A 39 -0.94 -1.12 5.83
C GLU A 39 -0.75 0.22 6.55
N LYS A 40 0.30 0.37 7.37
CA LYS A 40 0.59 1.66 8.04
C LYS A 40 0.96 2.77 7.07
N GLN A 41 1.52 2.43 5.92
CA GLN A 41 2.05 3.39 4.95
C GLN A 41 1.15 3.52 3.70
N SER A 42 0.08 2.74 3.63
CA SER A 42 -0.78 2.67 2.46
C SER A 42 -2.25 2.63 2.85
N SER A 43 -3.11 2.85 1.86
CA SER A 43 -4.57 2.76 2.04
C SER A 43 -5.10 1.33 1.85
N TYR A 44 -4.21 0.34 1.76
CA TYR A 44 -4.59 -1.05 1.58
C TYR A 44 -4.95 -1.71 2.92
N THR A 45 -5.88 -2.65 2.86
CA THR A 45 -6.20 -3.57 3.94
C THR A 45 -6.09 -4.99 3.40
N PHE A 46 -5.27 -5.81 4.04
CA PHE A 46 -5.00 -7.17 3.60
C PHE A 46 -5.89 -8.15 4.35
N VAL A 47 -6.59 -8.98 3.60
CA VAL A 47 -7.47 -10.03 4.15
C VAL A 47 -6.85 -11.38 3.85
N TYR A 48 -6.59 -12.16 4.90
CA TYR A 48 -5.98 -13.49 4.82
C TYR A 48 -6.50 -14.38 5.94
N THR A 49 -6.46 -15.69 5.72
CA THR A 49 -6.80 -16.70 6.72
C THR A 49 -5.59 -17.06 7.58
N SER A 50 -5.84 -17.56 8.80
CA SER A 50 -4.77 -18.05 9.67
C SER A 50 -3.97 -19.21 9.06
N GLU A 51 -4.62 -20.03 8.22
CA GLU A 51 -3.95 -21.12 7.52
C GLU A 51 -2.97 -20.60 6.45
N GLN A 52 -3.33 -19.54 5.73
CA GLN A 52 -2.43 -18.89 4.76
C GLN A 52 -1.24 -18.25 5.47
N GLU A 53 -1.46 -17.56 6.58
CA GLU A 53 -0.39 -16.94 7.37
C GLU A 53 0.66 -17.95 7.84
N GLN A 54 0.23 -19.12 8.35
CA GLN A 54 1.13 -20.16 8.86
C GLN A 54 1.96 -20.85 7.77
N LYS A 55 1.47 -20.86 6.53
CA LYS A 55 2.17 -21.48 5.39
C LYS A 55 3.18 -20.55 4.73
N ILE A 56 3.16 -19.26 5.05
CA ILE A 56 4.06 -18.27 4.45
C ILE A 56 5.37 -18.24 5.26
N PRO A 57 6.53 -18.52 4.61
CA PRO A 57 7.82 -18.41 5.27
C PRO A 57 8.15 -16.95 5.61
N ALA A 58 9.16 -16.75 6.45
CA ALA A 58 9.60 -15.41 6.81
C ALA A 58 10.00 -14.59 5.57
N ILE A 59 9.62 -13.31 5.59
CA ILE A 59 9.76 -12.39 4.46
C ILE A 59 10.98 -11.50 4.67
N THR A 60 11.81 -11.41 3.64
CA THR A 60 12.93 -10.48 3.57
C THR A 60 12.82 -9.65 2.29
N ILE A 61 12.56 -8.35 2.44
CA ILE A 61 12.39 -7.41 1.31
C ILE A 61 13.03 -6.09 1.71
N GLN A 62 13.84 -5.51 0.83
CA GLN A 62 14.38 -4.16 0.97
C GLN A 62 14.12 -3.39 -0.31
N LYS A 63 13.20 -2.42 -0.22
CA LYS A 63 12.80 -1.55 -1.33
C LYS A 63 12.45 -0.17 -0.80
N ASP A 64 13.06 0.84 -1.39
CA ASP A 64 12.75 2.23 -1.12
C ASP A 64 11.88 2.80 -2.24
N SER A 65 10.88 3.61 -1.84
CA SER A 65 10.02 4.36 -2.77
C SER A 65 9.37 3.51 -3.87
N ILE A 66 8.76 2.39 -3.48
CA ILE A 66 8.06 1.46 -4.38
C ILE A 66 6.54 1.68 -4.30
N ASN A 67 5.84 1.52 -5.43
CA ASN A 67 4.39 1.48 -5.43
C ASN A 67 3.92 0.15 -4.80
N VAL A 68 2.91 0.21 -3.93
CA VAL A 68 2.36 -1.00 -3.29
C VAL A 68 1.94 -2.06 -4.30
N SER A 69 1.37 -1.66 -5.44
CA SER A 69 0.97 -2.61 -6.49
C SER A 69 2.15 -3.34 -7.14
N ASP A 70 3.32 -2.70 -7.22
CA ASP A 70 4.53 -3.33 -7.75
C ASP A 70 5.21 -4.22 -6.71
N LEU A 71 5.00 -3.94 -5.42
CA LEU A 71 5.45 -4.79 -4.32
C LEU A 71 4.67 -6.12 -4.24
N LEU A 72 3.40 -6.14 -4.66
CA LEU A 72 2.49 -7.29 -4.57
C LEU A 72 2.47 -8.20 -5.81
N LYS A 73 3.21 -7.84 -6.87
CA LYS A 73 3.37 -8.68 -8.07
C LYS A 73 4.41 -9.78 -7.84
#